data_AF-A0A3S0RJS9-F1
#
_entry.id   AF-A0A3S0RJS9-F1
#
_cell.length_a   1.000
_cell.length_b   1.000
_cell.length_c   1.000
_cell.angle_alpha   90.00
_cell.angle_beta   90.00
_cell.angle_gamma   90.00
#
_symmetry.space_group_name_H-M   'P 1'
#
loop_
_entity.id
_entity.type
_entity.pdbx_description
1 polymer ?
#
loop_
_entity_poly.entity_id
_entity_poly.type
_entity_poly.pdbx_seq_one_letter_code
_entity_poly.pdbx_strand_id
1 'polypeptide(L)'
;MHQMRVKTNSIVTLLAGVLGVFASAPETRAADLCGALWQARNAIFANKGYCFETSEAVALFGKGCFPPYGKLSAAEEADVQRIRDVEAHQGCSPNPVRTGGGDSTSASDGVRVLPKYVVQVSLSSAAANKLTSSGETVRVSASYYGTAASGVGAGDDGEIGLANETLDLANGTNSVNLGGISIPESELRKTKEGRPMLLINVYTSRKVFQENLLDCGIYQGDAALAGQVDISCKLIGER
;
A
#
# COMPACT_ATOMS: atom_id res chain seq x y z
N MET A 1 -22.31 57.86 62.46
CA MET A 1 -21.32 58.67 61.69
C MET A 1 -19.94 58.04 61.89
N HIS A 2 -19.11 58.01 60.84
CA HIS A 2 -17.76 57.38 60.68
C HIS A 2 -17.79 55.88 60.34
N GLN A 3 -17.85 55.44 59.06
CA GLN A 3 -16.94 55.54 57.90
C GLN A 3 -15.65 54.68 57.96
N MET A 4 -15.68 53.64 57.11
CA MET A 4 -14.64 52.94 56.32
C MET A 4 -13.14 53.17 56.62
N ARG A 5 -12.36 52.07 56.53
CA ARG A 5 -11.34 51.90 55.47
C ARG A 5 -10.80 50.45 55.38
N VAL A 6 -11.08 49.83 54.23
CA VAL A 6 -10.43 48.62 53.71
C VAL A 6 -9.08 49.02 53.11
N LYS A 7 -8.00 48.30 53.44
CA LYS A 7 -6.67 48.48 52.83
C LYS A 7 -6.45 47.39 51.78
N THR A 8 -6.54 47.80 50.52
CA THR A 8 -6.10 47.06 49.34
C THR A 8 -4.60 47.28 49.15
N ASN A 9 -3.81 46.21 49.01
CA ASN A 9 -2.37 46.30 48.69
C ASN A 9 -2.15 45.93 47.22
N SER A 10 -1.57 46.87 46.48
CA SER A 10 -1.19 46.76 45.07
C SER A 10 0.28 46.38 44.90
N ILE A 11 0.51 45.45 43.96
CA ILE A 11 1.53 45.38 42.91
C ILE A 11 3.03 45.45 43.31
N VAL A 12 3.76 44.38 42.97
CA VAL A 12 5.18 44.44 42.56
C VAL A 12 5.32 43.66 41.25
N THR A 13 5.73 44.37 40.20
CA THR A 13 6.05 43.86 38.86
C THR A 13 7.53 44.05 38.62
N LEU A 14 8.30 42.97 38.35
CA LEU A 14 9.54 42.97 37.55
C LEU A 14 10.16 41.57 37.47
N LEU A 15 10.14 40.97 36.27
CA LEU A 15 11.10 39.99 35.75
C LEU A 15 10.91 40.04 34.21
N ALA A 16 11.73 40.79 33.49
CA ALA A 16 13.01 40.35 32.90
C ALA A 16 12.81 39.17 31.93
N GLY A 17 13.07 39.45 30.64
CA GLY A 17 12.65 38.62 29.53
C GLY A 17 13.41 37.31 29.37
N VAL A 18 12.73 36.39 28.68
CA VAL A 18 13.37 35.35 27.88
C VAL A 18 12.63 35.31 26.54
N LEU A 19 13.27 35.87 25.51
CA LEU A 19 13.09 35.40 24.15
C LEU A 19 13.58 33.95 24.11
N GLY A 20 12.68 33.03 23.76
CA GLY A 20 12.98 31.61 23.57
C GLY A 20 12.05 31.02 22.52
N VAL A 21 12.08 31.57 21.31
CA VAL A 21 11.61 30.83 20.14
C VAL A 21 12.67 29.78 19.84
N PHE A 22 12.34 28.51 20.08
CA PHE A 22 12.90 27.41 19.30
C PHE A 22 11.74 26.53 18.86
N ALA A 23 11.13 26.91 17.72
CA ALA A 23 10.38 25.99 16.91
C ALA A 23 11.34 24.89 16.46
N SER A 24 11.32 23.76 17.19
CA SER A 24 12.08 22.57 16.84
C SER A 24 11.16 21.66 16.05
N ALA A 25 11.27 21.67 14.71
CA ALA A 25 11.09 20.48 13.87
C ALA A 25 11.19 20.82 12.36
N PRO A 26 12.39 20.78 11.77
CA PRO A 26 12.54 20.37 10.37
C PRO A 26 13.15 18.97 10.20
N GLU A 27 13.71 18.36 11.25
CA GLU A 27 14.50 17.12 11.11
C GLU A 27 13.65 15.87 10.86
N THR A 28 12.45 15.77 11.44
CA THR A 28 11.58 14.60 11.25
C THR A 28 11.11 14.45 9.79
N ARG A 29 10.77 15.56 9.12
CA ARG A 29 10.37 15.53 7.71
C ARG A 29 11.52 15.23 6.75
N ALA A 30 12.72 15.74 7.03
CA ALA A 30 13.89 15.47 6.19
C ALA A 30 14.34 14.02 6.33
N ALA A 31 14.35 13.47 7.55
CA ALA A 31 14.69 12.06 7.80
C ALA A 31 13.66 11.10 7.16
N ASP A 32 12.38 11.41 7.22
CA ASP A 32 11.31 10.63 6.57
C ASP A 32 11.40 10.70 5.04
N LEU A 33 11.71 11.88 4.47
CA LEU A 33 11.91 12.05 3.03
C LEU A 33 13.13 11.28 2.52
N CYS A 34 14.27 11.38 3.21
CA CYS A 34 15.47 10.64 2.83
C CYS A 34 15.27 9.12 2.93
N GLY A 35 14.54 8.65 3.95
CA GLY A 35 14.14 7.25 4.05
C GLY A 35 13.26 6.80 2.88
N ALA A 36 12.27 7.61 2.50
CA ALA A 36 11.39 7.32 1.37
C ALA A 36 12.13 7.28 0.03
N LEU A 37 13.05 8.23 -0.21
CA LEU A 37 13.87 8.27 -1.42
C LEU A 37 14.81 7.07 -1.49
N TRP A 38 15.46 6.73 -0.37
CA TRP A 38 16.31 5.55 -0.28
C TRP A 38 15.51 4.27 -0.56
N GLN A 39 14.30 4.14 0.00
CA GLN A 39 13.42 3.00 -0.23
C GLN A 39 13.00 2.91 -1.70
N ALA A 40 12.57 4.02 -2.32
CA ALA A 40 12.18 4.07 -3.72
C ALA A 40 13.32 3.64 -4.65
N ARG A 41 14.54 4.13 -4.38
CA ARG A 41 15.74 3.75 -5.12
C ARG A 41 16.05 2.25 -4.97
N ASN A 42 16.00 1.73 -3.75
CA ASN A 42 16.31 0.32 -3.47
C ASN A 42 15.25 -0.65 -4.02
N ALA A 43 13.99 -0.23 -4.12
CA ALA A 43 12.94 -1.04 -4.75
C ALA A 43 13.23 -1.36 -6.23
N ILE A 44 13.86 -0.43 -6.97
CA ILE A 44 14.26 -0.66 -8.36
C ILE A 44 15.28 -1.81 -8.44
N PHE A 45 16.26 -1.83 -7.54
CA PHE A 45 17.26 -2.90 -7.44
C PHE A 45 16.63 -4.22 -6.97
N ALA A 46 15.72 -4.18 -5.99
CA ALA A 46 15.02 -5.37 -5.50
C ALA A 46 14.28 -6.10 -6.61
N ASN A 47 13.58 -5.35 -7.47
CA ASN A 47 12.82 -5.89 -8.59
C ASN A 47 13.68 -6.57 -9.66
N LYS A 48 14.99 -6.28 -9.72
CA LYS A 48 15.93 -6.89 -10.67
C LYS A 48 16.79 -8.01 -10.10
N GLY A 49 16.52 -8.41 -8.85
CA GLY A 49 17.21 -9.52 -8.22
C GLY A 49 18.62 -9.21 -7.76
N TYR A 50 18.92 -7.92 -7.48
CA TYR A 50 20.13 -7.53 -6.78
C TYR A 50 20.20 -8.20 -5.40
N CYS A 51 21.42 -8.43 -4.93
CA CYS A 51 21.69 -8.94 -3.59
C CYS A 51 21.75 -7.79 -2.59
N PHE A 52 20.97 -7.88 -1.52
CA PHE A 52 21.08 -6.96 -0.40
C PHE A 52 21.88 -7.59 0.74
N GLU A 53 22.87 -6.83 1.22
CA GLU A 53 23.75 -7.25 2.31
C GLU A 53 23.48 -6.48 3.61
N THR A 54 22.93 -5.28 3.52
CA THR A 54 22.63 -4.47 4.71
C THR A 54 21.40 -5.01 5.41
N SER A 55 21.43 -5.05 6.74
CA SER A 55 20.29 -5.51 7.55
C SER A 55 19.01 -4.72 7.27
N GLU A 56 19.13 -3.43 6.99
CA GLU A 56 18.00 -2.55 6.66
C GLU A 56 17.35 -2.93 5.32
N ALA A 57 18.15 -3.09 4.25
CA ALA A 57 17.61 -3.47 2.95
C ALA A 57 17.11 -4.92 2.94
N VAL A 58 17.77 -5.83 3.66
CA VAL A 58 17.30 -7.21 3.84
C VAL A 58 15.99 -7.25 4.61
N ALA A 59 15.82 -6.43 5.65
CA ALA A 59 14.57 -6.36 6.40
C ALA A 59 13.40 -5.88 5.52
N LEU A 60 13.67 -4.95 4.59
CA LEU A 60 12.64 -4.32 3.78
C LEU A 60 12.34 -5.05 2.46
N PHE A 61 13.36 -5.59 1.80
CA PHE A 61 13.27 -6.19 0.47
C PHE A 61 13.64 -7.67 0.44
N GLY A 62 14.02 -8.25 1.58
CA GLY A 62 14.63 -9.57 1.65
C GLY A 62 16.08 -9.57 1.15
N LYS A 63 16.74 -10.72 1.21
CA LYS A 63 18.12 -10.88 0.71
C LYS A 63 18.26 -10.61 -0.79
N GLY A 64 17.16 -10.68 -1.55
CA GLY A 64 17.18 -10.63 -3.01
C GLY A 64 17.93 -11.83 -3.59
N CYS A 65 18.88 -11.59 -4.47
CA CYS A 65 19.78 -12.60 -5.08
C CYS A 65 19.10 -13.65 -5.96
N PHE A 66 18.41 -13.23 -7.02
CA PHE A 66 17.83 -14.17 -8.00
C PHE A 66 18.28 -13.85 -9.44
N PRO A 67 18.45 -14.87 -10.31
CA PRO A 67 18.76 -14.64 -11.73
C PRO A 67 17.75 -13.68 -12.37
N PRO A 68 18.18 -12.70 -13.19
CA PRO A 68 19.51 -12.55 -13.81
C PRO A 68 20.54 -11.76 -12.99
N TYR A 69 20.34 -11.58 -11.67
CA TYR A 69 21.26 -10.88 -10.76
C TYR A 69 21.54 -9.42 -11.13
N GLY A 70 20.49 -8.66 -11.39
CA GLY A 70 20.61 -7.21 -11.41
C GLY A 70 21.14 -6.62 -12.70
N LYS A 71 20.26 -6.53 -13.70
CA LYS A 71 20.45 -5.63 -14.84
C LYS A 71 19.30 -4.64 -14.90
N LEU A 72 19.62 -3.37 -14.70
CA LEU A 72 18.68 -2.29 -14.95
C LEU A 72 18.58 -2.04 -16.46
N SER A 73 17.41 -1.65 -16.92
CA SER A 73 17.22 -1.02 -18.23
C SER A 73 17.68 0.45 -18.18
N ALA A 74 17.92 1.07 -19.34
CA ALA A 74 18.28 2.48 -19.43
C ALA A 74 17.25 3.41 -18.76
N ALA A 75 15.96 3.05 -18.80
CA ALA A 75 14.91 3.80 -18.11
C ALA A 75 15.03 3.69 -16.59
N GLU A 76 15.29 2.50 -16.07
CA GLU A 76 15.46 2.27 -14.62
C GLU A 76 16.75 2.92 -14.10
N GLU A 77 17.81 2.94 -14.90
CA GLU A 77 19.02 3.70 -14.58
C GLU A 77 18.74 5.20 -14.50
N ALA A 78 17.96 5.75 -15.45
CA ALA A 78 17.53 7.14 -15.42
C ALA A 78 16.63 7.42 -14.19
N ASP A 79 15.77 6.49 -13.80
CA ASP A 79 14.93 6.62 -12.61
C ASP A 79 15.77 6.64 -11.33
N VAL A 80 16.73 5.73 -11.19
CA VAL A 80 17.70 5.72 -10.09
C VAL A 80 18.47 7.03 -10.03
N GLN A 81 18.92 7.56 -11.17
CA GLN A 81 19.66 8.81 -11.21
C GLN A 81 18.80 9.99 -10.76
N ARG A 82 17.55 10.08 -11.23
CA ARG A 82 16.62 11.14 -10.77
C ARG A 82 16.42 11.10 -9.26
N ILE A 83 16.27 9.91 -8.68
CA ILE A 83 16.11 9.78 -7.22
C ILE A 83 17.38 10.22 -6.49
N ARG A 84 18.56 9.83 -6.98
CA ARG A 84 19.85 10.27 -6.43
C ARG A 84 20.05 11.78 -6.49
N ASP A 85 19.60 12.42 -7.57
CA ASP A 85 19.67 13.88 -7.70
C ASP A 85 18.80 14.56 -6.65
N VAL A 86 17.60 14.02 -6.37
CA VAL A 86 16.74 14.52 -5.30
C VAL A 86 17.38 14.25 -3.93
N GLU A 87 17.91 13.05 -3.69
CA GLU A 87 18.63 12.72 -2.45
C GLU A 87 19.77 13.71 -2.19
N ALA A 88 20.55 14.05 -3.22
CA ALA A 88 21.63 15.02 -3.12
C ALA A 88 21.11 16.44 -2.81
N HIS A 89 20.03 16.88 -3.46
CA HIS A 89 19.41 18.17 -3.18
C HIS A 89 18.84 18.26 -1.76
N GLN A 90 18.38 17.14 -1.20
CA GLN A 90 17.85 17.06 0.16
C GLN A 90 18.93 16.78 1.22
N GLY A 91 20.20 16.61 0.81
CA GLY A 91 21.30 16.31 1.73
C GLY A 91 21.25 14.91 2.34
N CYS A 92 20.60 13.95 1.68
CA CYS A 92 20.44 12.59 2.19
C CYS A 92 21.76 11.81 2.15
N SER A 93 22.04 11.05 3.22
CA SER A 93 23.13 10.07 3.20
C SER A 93 22.78 8.91 2.26
N PRO A 94 23.73 8.42 1.43
CA PRO A 94 23.49 7.27 0.55
C PRO A 94 23.16 5.98 1.33
N ASN A 95 23.52 5.92 2.61
CA ASN A 95 23.17 4.88 3.56
C ASN A 95 22.71 5.54 4.87
N PRO A 96 21.39 5.71 5.10
CA PRO A 96 20.90 6.33 6.32
C PRO A 96 21.03 5.34 7.49
N VAL A 97 22.19 5.30 8.15
CA VAL A 97 22.30 4.67 9.46
C VAL A 97 21.47 5.49 10.44
N ARG A 98 20.33 4.96 10.89
CA ARG A 98 19.64 5.53 12.06
C ARG A 98 20.48 5.26 13.31
N THR A 99 21.44 6.13 13.61
CA THR A 99 22.02 6.25 14.96
C THR A 99 20.97 6.92 15.86
N GLY A 100 20.46 6.18 16.84
CA GLY A 100 19.22 6.49 17.56
C GLY A 100 19.29 7.53 18.69
N GLY A 101 18.15 7.68 19.38
CA GLY A 101 18.05 8.27 20.72
C GLY A 101 16.76 9.08 20.95
N GLY A 102 15.73 8.46 21.54
CA GLY A 102 14.56 9.15 22.06
C GLY A 102 13.36 8.22 22.25
N ASP A 103 13.16 7.75 23.47
CA ASP A 103 12.03 6.92 23.89
C ASP A 103 10.70 7.45 23.40
N SER A 104 10.10 6.71 22.48
CA SER A 104 8.68 6.40 22.47
C SER A 104 8.57 5.04 21.81
N THR A 105 7.80 4.14 22.41
CA THR A 105 7.33 2.90 21.78
C THR A 105 6.48 3.24 20.56
N SER A 106 7.12 3.66 19.47
CA SER A 106 6.58 3.54 18.13
C SER A 106 7.01 2.17 17.66
N ALA A 107 6.08 1.23 17.74
CA ALA A 107 6.18 -0.01 16.99
C ALA A 107 6.60 0.37 15.57
N SER A 108 7.70 -0.18 15.08
CA SER A 108 7.89 -0.30 13.65
C SER A 108 6.59 -0.90 13.13
N ASP A 109 5.80 -0.11 12.40
CA ASP A 109 4.57 -0.59 11.79
C ASP A 109 5.00 -1.69 10.83
N GLY A 110 4.92 -2.93 11.32
CA GLY A 110 5.22 -4.11 10.53
C GLY A 110 4.38 -4.07 9.27
N VAL A 111 4.84 -4.75 8.23
CA VAL A 111 4.08 -4.91 7.01
C VAL A 111 3.82 -6.41 6.86
N ARG A 112 2.58 -6.77 6.57
CA ARG A 112 2.21 -8.13 6.23
C ARG A 112 2.17 -8.28 4.72
N VAL A 113 2.98 -9.19 4.20
CA VAL A 113 2.95 -9.57 2.79
C VAL A 113 1.93 -10.69 2.62
N LEU A 114 0.90 -10.44 1.81
CA LEU A 114 -0.07 -11.46 1.42
C LEU A 114 0.50 -12.36 0.33
N PRO A 115 0.16 -13.66 0.32
CA PRO A 115 0.66 -14.57 -0.71
C PRO A 115 0.19 -14.16 -2.09
N LYS A 116 0.96 -14.56 -3.11
CA LYS A 116 0.51 -14.49 -4.50
C LYS A 116 -0.51 -15.59 -4.76
N TYR A 117 -1.43 -15.32 -5.67
CA TYR A 117 -2.39 -16.29 -6.16
C TYR A 117 -2.65 -16.09 -7.65
N VAL A 118 -3.21 -17.13 -8.26
CA VAL A 118 -3.57 -17.15 -9.69
C VAL A 118 -5.08 -17.18 -9.79
N VAL A 119 -5.64 -16.32 -10.65
CA VAL A 119 -7.06 -16.39 -11.02
C VAL A 119 -7.14 -16.92 -12.45
N GLN A 120 -7.72 -18.10 -12.60
CA GLN A 120 -7.96 -18.76 -13.87
C GLN A 120 -9.41 -18.50 -14.29
N VAL A 121 -9.61 -17.84 -15.43
CA VAL A 121 -10.93 -17.49 -15.96
C VAL A 121 -11.28 -18.42 -17.12
N SER A 122 -12.43 -19.10 -17.03
CA SER A 122 -12.98 -19.88 -18.14
C SER A 122 -14.23 -19.21 -18.71
N LEU A 123 -14.26 -19.00 -20.02
CA LEU A 123 -15.39 -18.39 -20.73
C LEU A 123 -16.26 -19.47 -21.39
N SER A 124 -17.58 -19.30 -21.37
CA SER A 124 -18.48 -20.02 -22.28
C SER A 124 -18.12 -19.73 -23.74
N SER A 125 -18.51 -20.60 -24.66
CA SER A 125 -18.25 -20.39 -26.08
C SER A 125 -18.92 -19.11 -26.60
N ALA A 126 -20.12 -18.78 -26.12
CA ALA A 126 -20.80 -17.54 -26.51
C ALA A 126 -20.06 -16.30 -25.98
N ALA A 127 -19.60 -16.32 -24.73
CA ALA A 127 -18.81 -15.24 -24.14
C ALA A 127 -17.48 -15.04 -24.89
N ALA A 128 -16.73 -16.13 -25.11
CA ALA A 128 -15.46 -16.07 -25.84
C ALA A 128 -15.63 -15.48 -27.25
N ASN A 129 -16.66 -15.91 -27.98
CA ASN A 129 -16.97 -15.39 -29.32
C ASN A 129 -17.33 -13.90 -29.28
N LYS A 130 -18.18 -13.48 -28.34
CA LYS A 130 -18.62 -12.08 -28.21
C LYS A 130 -17.46 -11.14 -27.87
N LEU A 131 -16.60 -11.53 -26.94
CA LEU A 131 -15.43 -10.72 -26.57
C LEU A 131 -14.44 -10.63 -27.74
N THR A 132 -14.13 -11.77 -28.37
CA THR A 132 -13.22 -11.82 -29.52
C THR A 132 -13.73 -10.97 -30.69
N SER A 133 -15.01 -11.07 -31.04
CA SER A 133 -15.58 -10.34 -32.18
C SER A 133 -15.68 -8.83 -31.95
N SER A 134 -15.68 -8.39 -30.69
CA SER A 134 -15.80 -6.98 -30.32
C SER A 134 -14.47 -6.33 -29.94
N GLY A 135 -13.43 -7.12 -29.67
CA GLY A 135 -12.17 -6.62 -29.12
C GLY A 135 -12.25 -6.23 -27.64
N GLU A 136 -13.32 -6.61 -26.94
CA GLU A 136 -13.43 -6.43 -25.48
C GLU A 136 -12.59 -7.49 -24.74
N THR A 137 -12.17 -7.18 -23.51
CA THR A 137 -11.43 -8.13 -22.65
C THR A 137 -12.07 -8.23 -21.26
N VAL A 138 -11.50 -9.08 -20.42
CA VAL A 138 -11.95 -9.38 -19.06
C VAL A 138 -11.05 -8.67 -18.05
N ARG A 139 -11.65 -8.07 -17.02
CA ARG A 139 -10.99 -7.54 -15.84
C ARG A 139 -11.25 -8.45 -14.65
N VAL A 140 -10.17 -8.77 -13.93
CA VAL A 140 -10.21 -9.39 -12.61
C VAL A 140 -9.93 -8.30 -11.57
N SER A 141 -10.82 -8.16 -10.60
CA SER A 141 -10.72 -7.20 -9.50
C SER A 141 -10.65 -7.95 -8.18
N ALA A 142 -9.57 -7.72 -7.43
CA ALA A 142 -9.38 -8.25 -6.09
C ALA A 142 -9.51 -7.12 -5.07
N SER A 143 -10.40 -7.31 -4.10
CA SER A 143 -10.61 -6.41 -2.96
C SER A 143 -10.25 -7.14 -1.69
N TYR A 144 -9.32 -6.57 -0.92
CA TYR A 144 -8.92 -7.06 0.39
C TYR A 144 -9.66 -6.26 1.44
N TYR A 145 -10.27 -6.93 2.40
CA TYR A 145 -11.15 -6.28 3.37
C TYR A 145 -11.14 -7.02 4.71
N GLY A 146 -11.82 -6.48 5.70
CA GLY A 146 -12.06 -7.18 6.96
C GLY A 146 -13.10 -6.49 7.82
N THR A 147 -13.65 -7.20 8.80
CA THR A 147 -14.61 -6.62 9.75
C THR A 147 -13.91 -5.59 10.63
N ALA A 148 -14.47 -4.40 10.72
CA ALA A 148 -13.91 -3.30 11.48
C ALA A 148 -13.80 -3.60 12.98
N ALA A 149 -12.67 -3.26 13.58
CA ALA A 149 -12.47 -3.29 15.02
C ALA A 149 -13.38 -2.27 15.73
N SER A 150 -13.59 -2.44 17.03
CA SER A 150 -14.41 -1.52 17.82
C SER A 150 -13.86 -0.09 17.73
N GLY A 151 -14.74 0.88 17.43
CA GLY A 151 -14.38 2.30 17.31
C GLY A 151 -13.77 2.68 15.96
N VAL A 152 -13.59 1.74 15.03
CA VAL A 152 -13.21 2.04 13.65
C VAL A 152 -14.47 2.29 12.83
N GLY A 153 -14.49 3.40 12.08
CA GLY A 153 -15.58 3.71 11.15
C GLY A 153 -15.60 2.72 9.98
N ALA A 154 -16.77 2.18 9.67
CA ALA A 154 -16.99 1.15 8.67
C ALA A 154 -18.21 1.47 7.79
N GLY A 155 -18.35 0.75 6.68
CA GLY A 155 -19.57 0.78 5.88
C GLY A 155 -20.78 0.19 6.60
N ASP A 156 -21.93 0.18 5.93
CA ASP A 156 -23.19 -0.36 6.49
C ASP A 156 -23.10 -1.86 6.81
N ASP A 157 -22.15 -2.58 6.19
CA ASP A 157 -21.82 -3.98 6.42
C ASP A 157 -20.84 -4.21 7.60
N GLY A 158 -20.33 -3.13 8.20
CA GLY A 158 -19.32 -3.21 9.26
C GLY A 158 -17.94 -3.64 8.77
N GLU A 159 -17.68 -3.58 7.46
CA GLU A 159 -16.41 -3.93 6.85
C GLU A 159 -15.61 -2.68 6.46
N ILE A 160 -14.29 -2.86 6.38
CA ILE A 160 -13.36 -1.86 5.86
C ILE A 160 -12.52 -2.46 4.74
N GLY A 161 -12.28 -1.66 3.71
CA GLY A 161 -11.32 -1.99 2.64
C GLY A 161 -9.89 -1.78 3.13
N LEU A 162 -9.02 -2.73 2.79
CA LEU A 162 -7.60 -2.71 3.13
C LEU A 162 -6.72 -2.43 1.90
N ALA A 163 -7.04 -3.04 0.76
CA ALA A 163 -6.33 -2.85 -0.49
C ALA A 163 -7.20 -3.28 -1.67
N ASN A 164 -6.83 -2.85 -2.88
CA ASN A 164 -7.46 -3.29 -4.12
C ASN A 164 -6.41 -3.50 -5.21
N GLU A 165 -6.62 -4.50 -6.05
CA GLU A 165 -5.83 -4.76 -7.26
C GLU A 165 -6.77 -5.03 -8.43
N THR A 166 -6.44 -4.54 -9.62
CA THR A 166 -7.19 -4.86 -10.83
C THR A 166 -6.23 -5.18 -11.96
N LEU A 167 -6.52 -6.25 -12.70
CA LEU A 167 -5.75 -6.61 -13.88
C LEU A 167 -6.68 -7.07 -15.00
N ASP A 168 -6.39 -6.63 -16.21
CA ASP A 168 -7.06 -7.15 -17.40
C ASP A 168 -6.33 -8.40 -17.91
N LEU A 169 -7.06 -9.38 -18.41
CA LEU A 169 -6.46 -10.48 -19.15
C LEU A 169 -5.73 -9.94 -20.38
N ALA A 170 -4.49 -10.37 -20.54
CA ALA A 170 -3.74 -10.14 -21.76
C ALA A 170 -4.38 -10.94 -22.91
N ASN A 171 -4.26 -10.43 -24.13
CA ASN A 171 -4.83 -11.08 -25.32
C ASN A 171 -4.35 -12.53 -25.44
N GLY A 172 -5.29 -13.46 -25.61
CA GLY A 172 -5.00 -14.90 -25.73
C GLY A 172 -4.64 -15.60 -24.43
N THR A 173 -4.72 -14.92 -23.28
CA THR A 173 -4.52 -15.53 -21.95
C THR A 173 -5.85 -15.73 -21.24
N ASN A 174 -5.88 -16.66 -20.31
CA ASN A 174 -7.04 -16.98 -19.49
C ASN A 174 -6.74 -16.89 -17.98
N SER A 175 -5.57 -16.38 -17.58
CA SER A 175 -5.17 -16.26 -16.17
C SER A 175 -4.48 -14.94 -15.86
N VAL A 176 -4.64 -14.47 -14.62
CA VAL A 176 -3.85 -13.37 -14.04
C VAL A 176 -3.12 -13.83 -12.77
N ASN A 177 -1.95 -13.24 -12.51
CA ASN A 177 -1.25 -13.37 -11.24
C ASN A 177 -1.51 -12.10 -10.40
N LEU A 178 -1.99 -12.27 -9.18
CA LEU A 178 -2.33 -11.20 -8.24
C LEU A 178 -1.74 -11.49 -6.86
N GLY A 179 -1.88 -10.55 -5.93
CA GLY A 179 -1.36 -10.68 -4.58
C GLY A 179 0.15 -10.43 -4.50
N GLY A 180 0.80 -10.92 -3.44
CA GLY A 180 2.14 -10.44 -3.10
C GLY A 180 2.14 -8.99 -2.60
N ILE A 181 0.97 -8.46 -2.23
CA ILE A 181 0.82 -7.10 -1.74
C ILE A 181 1.22 -6.98 -0.28
N SER A 182 1.64 -5.77 0.07
CA SER A 182 2.07 -5.38 1.40
C SER A 182 0.96 -4.57 2.07
N ILE A 183 0.41 -5.06 3.19
CA ILE A 183 -0.57 -4.34 4.01
C ILE A 183 0.11 -3.92 5.31
N PRO A 184 0.11 -2.64 5.68
CA PRO A 184 0.63 -2.19 6.97
C PRO A 184 -0.12 -2.88 8.12
N GLU A 185 0.61 -3.33 9.13
CA GLU A 185 0.03 -3.95 10.33
C GLU A 185 -0.84 -2.95 11.09
N SER A 186 -0.59 -1.64 10.94
CA SER A 186 -1.48 -0.58 11.42
C SER A 186 -2.85 -0.57 10.76
N GLU A 187 -2.96 -0.94 9.49
CA GLU A 187 -4.25 -1.13 8.82
C GLU A 187 -4.90 -2.44 9.27
N LEU A 188 -4.13 -3.52 9.43
CA LEU A 188 -4.65 -4.79 9.92
C LEU A 188 -5.24 -4.68 11.34
N ARG A 189 -4.62 -3.87 12.21
CA ARG A 189 -5.14 -3.58 13.56
C ARG A 189 -6.48 -2.86 13.57
N LYS A 190 -6.91 -2.26 12.45
CA LYS A 190 -8.26 -1.70 12.30
C LYS A 190 -9.32 -2.76 12.05
N THR A 191 -8.94 -4.03 11.89
CA THR A 191 -9.85 -5.16 11.74
C THR A 191 -9.91 -6.01 13.00
N LYS A 192 -11.03 -6.68 13.26
CA LYS A 192 -11.23 -7.53 14.46
C LYS A 192 -10.23 -8.69 14.53
N GLU A 193 -9.90 -9.29 13.39
CA GLU A 193 -9.11 -10.52 13.34
C GLU A 193 -7.67 -10.29 12.89
N GLY A 194 -7.34 -9.10 12.38
CA GLY A 194 -6.03 -8.83 11.78
C GLY A 194 -5.72 -9.72 10.57
N ARG A 195 -6.76 -10.33 9.98
CA ARG A 195 -6.68 -11.25 8.85
C ARG A 195 -7.52 -10.69 7.70
N PRO A 196 -6.89 -10.33 6.56
CA PRO A 196 -7.62 -9.88 5.39
C PRO A 196 -8.44 -11.00 4.77
N MET A 197 -9.71 -10.71 4.54
CA MET A 197 -10.55 -11.42 3.58
C MET A 197 -10.25 -10.92 2.18
N LEU A 198 -10.52 -11.74 1.18
CA LEU A 198 -10.32 -11.48 -0.24
C LEU A 198 -11.62 -11.75 -1.00
N LEU A 199 -12.09 -10.74 -1.73
CA LEU A 199 -13.17 -10.84 -2.70
C LEU A 199 -12.61 -10.66 -4.11
N ILE A 200 -12.86 -11.63 -5.00
CA ILE A 200 -12.49 -11.55 -6.41
C ILE A 200 -13.75 -11.46 -7.25
N ASN A 201 -13.89 -10.35 -7.97
CA ASN A 201 -14.93 -10.14 -8.98
C ASN A 201 -14.32 -10.17 -10.38
N VAL A 202 -15.05 -10.74 -11.33
CA VAL A 202 -14.65 -10.80 -12.74
C VAL A 202 -15.76 -10.20 -13.60
N TYR A 203 -15.39 -9.29 -14.49
CA TYR A 203 -16.32 -8.55 -15.36
C TYR A 203 -15.61 -8.08 -16.64
N THR A 204 -16.32 -7.55 -17.62
CA THR A 204 -15.66 -6.97 -18.81
C THR A 204 -14.80 -5.76 -18.43
N SER A 205 -13.66 -5.56 -19.11
CA SER A 205 -12.73 -4.44 -18.83
C SER A 205 -13.28 -3.06 -19.16
N ARG A 206 -14.45 -3.01 -19.80
CA ARG A 206 -15.15 -1.81 -20.24
C ARG A 206 -14.32 -0.92 -21.15
N LYS A 207 -13.49 -1.54 -22.00
CA LYS A 207 -12.71 -0.80 -23.02
C LYS A 207 -13.53 -0.53 -24.27
N VAL A 208 -14.51 -1.39 -24.53
CA VAL A 208 -15.41 -1.31 -25.68
C VAL A 208 -16.86 -1.05 -25.23
N PHE A 209 -17.33 -1.76 -24.20
CA PHE A 209 -18.69 -1.61 -23.68
C PHE A 209 -18.69 -1.00 -22.27
N GLN A 210 -19.52 0.02 -22.02
CA GLN A 210 -19.62 0.63 -20.70
C GLN A 210 -20.27 -0.30 -19.66
N GLU A 211 -21.16 -1.17 -20.12
CA GLU A 211 -21.83 -2.16 -19.28
C GLU A 211 -21.06 -3.47 -19.21
N ASN A 212 -21.22 -4.16 -18.08
CA ASN A 212 -20.72 -5.52 -17.95
C ASN A 212 -21.52 -6.46 -18.87
N LEU A 213 -20.82 -7.35 -19.58
CA LEU A 213 -21.44 -8.36 -20.44
C LEU A 213 -21.40 -9.76 -19.83
N LEU A 214 -20.63 -9.97 -18.76
CA LEU A 214 -20.33 -11.29 -18.22
C LEU A 214 -21.06 -11.55 -16.91
N ASP A 215 -21.66 -12.73 -16.82
CA ASP A 215 -22.13 -13.33 -15.57
C ASP A 215 -21.07 -14.32 -15.11
N CYS A 216 -20.34 -13.96 -14.06
CA CYS A 216 -19.19 -14.69 -13.55
C CYS A 216 -19.42 -15.15 -12.12
N GLY A 217 -18.77 -16.27 -11.76
CA GLY A 217 -18.56 -16.61 -10.37
C GLY A 217 -17.70 -15.58 -9.63
N ILE A 218 -17.67 -15.71 -8.30
CA ILE A 218 -16.82 -14.92 -7.42
C ILE A 218 -16.01 -15.84 -6.52
N TYR A 219 -14.90 -15.34 -6.00
CA TYR A 219 -14.23 -15.93 -4.84
C TYR A 219 -14.39 -15.01 -3.65
N GLN A 220 -14.74 -15.57 -2.49
CA GLN A 220 -14.77 -14.84 -1.24
C GLN A 220 -14.24 -15.75 -0.13
N GLY A 221 -13.14 -15.37 0.51
CA GLY A 221 -12.49 -16.20 1.51
C GLY A 221 -11.27 -15.55 2.15
N ASP A 222 -10.53 -16.30 2.95
CA ASP A 222 -9.27 -15.82 3.54
C ASP A 222 -8.25 -15.54 2.44
N ALA A 223 -7.65 -14.35 2.46
CA ALA A 223 -6.65 -13.95 1.46
C ALA A 223 -5.40 -14.84 1.48
N ALA A 224 -5.07 -15.42 2.63
CA ALA A 224 -3.91 -16.31 2.79
C ALA A 224 -4.11 -17.67 2.12
N LEU A 225 -5.36 -18.05 1.82
CA LEU A 225 -5.72 -19.39 1.31
C LEU A 225 -6.04 -19.41 -0.19
N ALA A 226 -5.97 -18.27 -0.88
CA ALA A 226 -6.46 -18.13 -2.25
C ALA A 226 -5.75 -19.04 -3.26
N GLY A 227 -4.43 -19.21 -3.17
CA GLY A 227 -3.64 -20.17 -3.98
C GLY A 227 -3.92 -20.10 -5.49
N GLN A 228 -4.80 -20.97 -5.98
CA GLN A 228 -5.39 -20.90 -7.32
C GLN A 228 -6.92 -20.80 -7.19
N VAL A 229 -7.50 -19.85 -7.92
CA VAL A 229 -8.94 -19.59 -7.97
C VAL A 229 -9.43 -19.75 -9.39
N ASP A 230 -10.36 -20.69 -9.60
CA ASP A 230 -11.00 -20.89 -10.90
C ASP A 230 -12.36 -20.18 -10.94
N ILE A 231 -12.54 -19.26 -11.89
CA ILE A 231 -13.79 -18.50 -12.08
C ILE A 231 -14.35 -18.76 -13.47
N SER A 232 -15.54 -19.36 -13.49
CA SER A 232 -16.30 -19.53 -14.73
C SER A 232 -17.16 -18.29 -15.02
N CYS A 233 -17.17 -17.89 -16.29
CA CYS A 233 -17.95 -16.77 -16.80
C CYS A 233 -18.74 -17.19 -18.05
N LYS A 234 -19.95 -16.66 -18.16
CA LYS A 234 -20.81 -16.77 -19.34
C LYS A 234 -21.34 -15.39 -19.74
N LEU A 235 -22.03 -15.28 -20.88
CA LEU A 235 -22.72 -14.02 -21.19
C LEU A 235 -23.93 -13.83 -20.27
N ILE A 236 -24.16 -12.59 -19.86
CA ILE A 236 -25.43 -12.22 -19.23
C ILE A 236 -26.56 -12.53 -20.21
N GLY A 237 -27.52 -13.34 -19.76
CA GLY A 237 -28.65 -13.80 -20.57
C GLY A 237 -28.42 -15.09 -21.36
N GLU A 238 -27.22 -15.68 -21.29
CA GLU A 238 -26.97 -17.03 -21.81
C GLU A 238 -27.66 -18.09 -20.92
N ARG A 239 -28.40 -19.00 -21.56
CA ARG A 239 -29.13 -20.10 -20.92
C ARG A 239 -28.33 -21.38 -20.96
#